data_AF-A0A3D2MQV4-F1
#
_entry.id   AF-A0A3D2MQV4-F1
#
_cell.length_a   1.000
_cell.length_b   1.000
_cell.length_c   1.000
_cell.angle_alpha   90.00
_cell.angle_beta   90.00
_cell.angle_gamma   90.00
#
_symmetry.space_group_name_H-M   'P 1'
#
loop_
_entity.id
_entity.type
_entity.pdbx_description
1 polymer ?
#
loop_
_entity_poly.entity_id
_entity_poly.type
_entity_poly.pdbx_seq_one_letter_code
_entity_poly.pdbx_strand_id
1 'polypeptide(L)'
;MARFALRNVNGLLSRNEWLTVGGALVLSVVAGLLTAFHINAVITFVIAGCALAILAALVGLATNQVGSRLGPGATGVLQSALGNLPELFVGFFALRAGLIPVIQAALVGSILGNSLFVLGLAFFVGGLRHGTQRFASEAPR
;
A
#
# COMPACT_ATOMS: atom_id res chain seq x y z
N MET A 1 27.07 -19.68 -17.80
CA MET A 1 27.18 -18.43 -17.03
C MET A 1 25.83 -17.90 -16.50
N ALA A 2 24.80 -18.74 -16.33
CA ALA A 2 23.46 -18.34 -15.85
C ALA A 2 23.02 -19.07 -14.55
N ARG A 3 23.92 -19.82 -13.91
CA ARG A 3 23.65 -20.63 -12.71
C ARG A 3 24.02 -19.93 -11.38
N PHE A 4 24.45 -18.66 -11.42
CA PHE A 4 24.93 -17.95 -10.22
C PHE A 4 23.85 -17.09 -9.52
N ALA A 5 22.69 -16.88 -10.16
CA ALA A 5 21.65 -15.96 -9.66
C ALA A 5 20.52 -16.61 -8.84
N LEU A 6 20.47 -17.94 -8.74
CA LEU A 6 19.48 -18.66 -7.90
C LEU A 6 19.99 -18.91 -6.47
N ARG A 7 20.93 -18.09 -5.99
CA ARG A 7 21.48 -18.20 -4.64
C ARG A 7 20.50 -17.58 -3.64
N ASN A 8 19.55 -18.42 -3.21
CA ASN A 8 18.85 -18.35 -1.92
C ASN A 8 18.03 -17.08 -1.61
N VAL A 9 16.99 -16.78 -2.41
CA VAL A 9 15.96 -15.78 -2.07
C VAL A 9 15.24 -16.10 -0.75
N ASN A 10 15.25 -17.37 -0.35
CA ASN A 10 14.66 -17.86 0.90
C ASN A 10 15.29 -17.28 2.18
N GLY A 11 16.44 -16.62 2.10
CA GLY A 11 17.05 -15.91 3.24
C GLY A 11 16.70 -14.42 3.34
N LEU A 12 16.02 -13.85 2.33
CA LEU A 12 15.75 -12.41 2.25
C LEU A 12 14.34 -12.02 2.69
N LEU A 13 13.37 -12.93 2.55
CA LEU A 13 11.96 -12.68 2.86
C LEU A 13 11.48 -13.65 3.95
N SER A 14 10.77 -13.11 4.94
CA SER A 14 10.07 -13.90 5.95
C SER A 14 8.99 -14.78 5.31
N ARG A 15 8.63 -15.89 5.96
CA ARG A 15 7.54 -16.78 5.53
C ARG A 15 6.24 -16.00 5.28
N ASN A 16 5.96 -14.98 6.09
CA ASN A 16 4.77 -14.15 5.94
C ASN A 16 4.85 -13.24 4.70
N GLU A 17 6.03 -12.70 4.41
CA GLU A 17 6.24 -11.86 3.23
C GLU A 17 6.08 -12.68 1.94
N TRP A 18 6.58 -13.93 1.95
CA TRP A 18 6.35 -14.88 0.87
C TRP A 18 4.88 -15.19 0.65
N LEU A 19 4.10 -15.34 1.72
CA LEU A 19 2.64 -15.54 1.62
C LEU A 19 1.96 -14.30 1.04
N THR A 20 2.37 -13.09 1.45
CA THR A 20 1.83 -11.84 0.91
C THR A 20 2.16 -11.67 -0.57
N VAL A 21 3.40 -11.97 -0.99
CA VAL A 21 3.82 -11.94 -2.40
C VAL A 21 3.04 -12.97 -3.23
N GLY A 22 2.92 -14.20 -2.72
CA GLY A 22 2.14 -15.25 -3.38
C GLY A 22 0.67 -14.86 -3.52
N GLY A 23 0.06 -14.33 -2.45
CA GLY A 23 -1.31 -13.84 -2.46
C GLY A 23 -1.54 -12.71 -3.45
N ALA A 24 -0.64 -11.72 -3.49
CA ALA A 24 -0.69 -10.62 -4.45
C ALA A 24 -0.62 -11.13 -5.90
N LEU A 25 0.30 -12.06 -6.18
CA LEU A 25 0.48 -12.60 -7.53
C LEU A 25 -0.74 -13.40 -7.96
N VAL A 26 -1.26 -14.29 -7.10
CA VAL A 26 -2.45 -15.07 -7.39
C VAL A 26 -3.65 -14.17 -7.64
N LEU A 27 -3.93 -13.21 -6.76
CA LEU A 27 -5.07 -12.30 -6.93
C LEU A 27 -4.93 -11.40 -8.15
N SER A 28 -3.72 -10.95 -8.48
CA SER A 28 -3.48 -10.16 -9.70
C SER A 28 -3.73 -10.98 -10.97
N VAL A 29 -3.29 -12.24 -11.00
CA VAL A 29 -3.55 -13.16 -12.11
C VAL A 29 -5.06 -13.45 -12.22
N VAL A 30 -5.73 -13.73 -11.11
CA VAL A 30 -7.18 -13.93 -11.09
C VAL A 30 -7.92 -12.70 -11.59
N ALA A 31 -7.59 -11.49 -11.11
CA ALA A 31 -8.17 -10.24 -11.60
C ALA A 31 -7.97 -10.07 -13.12
N GLY A 32 -6.78 -10.39 -13.63
CA GLY A 32 -6.47 -10.37 -15.06
C GLY A 32 -7.32 -11.35 -15.86
N LEU A 33 -7.47 -12.60 -15.38
CA LEU A 33 -8.32 -13.61 -16.02
C LEU A 33 -9.80 -13.20 -16.02
N LEU A 34 -10.32 -12.71 -14.88
CA LEU A 34 -11.70 -12.23 -14.78
C LEU A 34 -11.97 -11.09 -15.78
N THR A 35 -11.00 -10.19 -15.94
CA THR A 35 -11.05 -9.11 -16.94
C THR A 35 -11.03 -9.67 -18.37
N ALA A 36 -10.15 -10.62 -18.66
CA ALA A 36 -10.00 -11.21 -19.99
C ALA A 36 -11.26 -11.99 -20.45
N PHE A 37 -11.91 -12.70 -19.54
CA PHE A 37 -13.14 -13.43 -19.80
C PHE A 37 -14.42 -12.59 -19.63
N HIS A 38 -14.27 -11.29 -19.34
CA HIS A 38 -15.38 -10.34 -19.16
C HIS A 38 -16.41 -10.83 -18.13
N ILE A 39 -15.90 -11.41 -17.04
CA ILE A 39 -16.73 -11.83 -15.91
C ILE A 39 -17.32 -10.58 -15.22
N ASN A 40 -18.43 -10.78 -14.51
CA ASN A 40 -19.18 -9.77 -13.76
C ASN A 40 -18.30 -8.61 -13.25
N ALA A 41 -18.64 -7.39 -13.66
CA ALA A 41 -17.83 -6.20 -13.40
C ALA A 41 -17.61 -5.91 -11.91
N VAL A 42 -18.60 -6.20 -11.05
CA VAL A 42 -18.51 -5.98 -9.60
C VAL A 42 -17.51 -6.95 -8.98
N ILE A 43 -17.57 -8.23 -9.37
CA ILE A 43 -16.63 -9.25 -8.89
C ILE A 43 -15.21 -8.90 -9.33
N THR A 44 -15.04 -8.57 -10.62
CA THR A 44 -13.74 -8.17 -11.17
C THR A 44 -13.18 -6.95 -10.45
N PHE A 45 -14.01 -5.94 -10.17
CA PHE A 45 -13.61 -4.74 -9.43
C PHE A 45 -13.17 -5.06 -8.00
N VAL A 46 -13.94 -5.86 -7.26
CA VAL A 46 -13.59 -6.24 -5.88
C VAL A 46 -12.29 -7.02 -5.83
N ILE A 47 -12.12 -8.02 -6.70
CA ILE A 47 -10.90 -8.84 -6.73
C ILE A 47 -9.67 -8.01 -7.14
N ALA A 48 -9.81 -7.12 -8.13
CA ALA A 48 -8.74 -6.19 -8.51
C ALA A 48 -8.40 -5.22 -7.38
N GLY A 49 -9.40 -4.70 -6.65
CA GLY A 49 -9.19 -3.86 -5.48
C GLY A 49 -8.45 -4.58 -4.35
N CYS A 50 -8.80 -5.84 -4.07
CA CYS A 50 -8.08 -6.67 -3.10
C CYS A 50 -6.63 -6.94 -3.54
N ALA A 51 -6.41 -7.25 -4.82
CA ALA A 51 -5.06 -7.43 -5.36
C ALA A 51 -4.22 -6.16 -5.18
N LEU A 52 -4.79 -5.00 -5.51
CA LEU A 52 -4.14 -3.70 -5.34
C LEU A 52 -3.81 -3.39 -3.88
N ALA A 53 -4.73 -3.68 -2.94
CA ALA A 53 -4.50 -3.44 -1.52
C ALA A 53 -3.30 -4.25 -0.97
N ILE A 54 -3.18 -5.52 -1.38
CA ILE A 54 -2.04 -6.36 -0.98
C ILE A 54 -0.74 -5.87 -1.62
N LEU A 55 -0.79 -5.46 -2.89
CA LEU A 55 0.36 -4.87 -3.58
C LEU A 55 0.82 -3.58 -2.89
N ALA A 56 -0.10 -2.71 -2.47
CA ALA A 56 0.21 -1.50 -1.72
C ALA A 56 0.92 -1.82 -0.40
N ALA A 57 0.45 -2.83 0.33
CA ALA A 57 1.12 -3.29 1.54
C ALA A 57 2.55 -3.81 1.27
N LEU A 58 2.76 -4.56 0.17
CA LEU A 58 4.09 -5.01 -0.24
C LEU A 58 5.03 -3.86 -0.58
N VAL A 59 4.53 -2.83 -1.30
CA VAL A 59 5.31 -1.62 -1.58
C VAL A 59 5.71 -0.92 -0.29
N GLY A 60 4.80 -0.82 0.68
CA GLY A 60 5.11 -0.26 2.00
C GLY A 60 6.20 -1.04 2.74
N LEU A 61 6.11 -2.38 2.76
CA LEU A 61 7.13 -3.24 3.36
C LEU A 61 8.49 -3.07 2.68
N ALA A 62 8.53 -3.11 1.34
CA ALA A 62 9.75 -2.92 0.56
C ALA A 62 10.37 -1.54 0.83
N THR A 63 9.53 -0.49 0.85
CA THR A 63 9.94 0.88 1.17
C THR A 63 10.58 0.97 2.55
N ASN A 64 10.01 0.30 3.55
CA ASN A 64 10.56 0.25 4.90
C ASN A 64 11.90 -0.51 4.97
N GLN A 65 12.02 -1.64 4.27
CA GLN A 65 13.25 -2.42 4.22
C GLN A 65 14.41 -1.66 3.53
N VAL A 66 14.10 -0.87 2.51
CA VAL A 66 15.08 0.02 1.86
C VAL A 66 15.40 1.19 2.79
N GLY A 67 14.38 1.82 3.37
CA GLY A 67 14.51 2.93 4.30
C GLY A 67 15.33 2.61 5.55
N SER A 68 15.30 1.37 6.04
CA SER A 68 16.12 0.95 7.19
C SER A 68 17.62 0.96 6.93
N ARG A 69 18.04 1.08 5.66
CA ARG A 69 19.45 1.19 5.25
C ARG A 69 19.86 2.63 4.91
N LEU A 70 18.95 3.58 5.04
CA LEU A 70 19.14 4.99 4.73
C LEU A 70 19.11 5.84 6.01
N GLY A 71 19.66 7.06 5.94
CA GLY A 71 19.53 8.03 7.03
C GLY A 71 18.10 8.59 7.13
N PRO A 72 17.69 9.15 8.29
CA PRO A 72 16.30 9.56 8.56
C PRO A 72 15.67 10.46 7.48
N GLY A 73 16.42 11.45 6.98
CA GLY A 73 15.95 12.34 5.92
C GLY A 73 15.70 11.63 4.59
N ALA A 74 16.61 10.74 4.18
CA ALA A 74 16.47 9.97 2.94
C ALA A 74 15.33 8.94 3.03
N THR A 75 15.14 8.34 4.20
CA THR A 75 14.00 7.46 4.48
C THR A 75 12.67 8.19 4.40
N GLY A 76 12.59 9.41 4.95
CA GLY A 76 11.40 10.26 4.84
C GLY A 76 11.04 10.61 3.40
N VAL A 77 12.04 10.96 2.57
CA VAL A 77 11.84 11.21 1.14
C VAL A 77 11.33 9.95 0.43
N LEU A 78 11.94 8.79 0.69
CA LEU A 78 11.56 7.52 0.08
C LEU A 78 10.11 7.15 0.44
N GLN A 79 9.74 7.25 1.71
CA GLN A 79 8.38 6.96 2.18
C GLN A 79 7.35 7.94 1.64
N SER A 80 7.70 9.23 1.52
CA SER A 80 6.80 10.23 0.93
C SER A 80 6.55 9.94 -0.56
N ALA A 81 7.60 9.57 -1.31
CA ALA A 81 7.50 9.31 -2.74
C ALA A 81 6.81 7.97 -3.07
N LEU A 82 7.15 6.89 -2.36
CA LEU A 82 6.66 5.54 -2.65
C LEU A 82 5.45 5.12 -1.82
N GLY A 83 5.26 5.72 -0.64
CA GLY A 83 4.18 5.34 0.28
C GLY A 83 2.78 5.67 -0.24
N ASN A 84 2.66 6.71 -1.07
CA ASN A 84 1.39 7.12 -1.71
C ASN A 84 1.33 6.76 -3.21
N LEU A 85 2.32 6.01 -3.69
CA LEU A 85 2.43 5.66 -5.10
C LEU A 85 1.22 4.83 -5.60
N PRO A 86 0.66 3.87 -4.84
CA PRO A 86 -0.56 3.17 -5.24
C PRO A 86 -1.74 4.11 -5.53
N GLU A 87 -1.97 5.10 -4.67
CA GLU A 87 -3.02 6.11 -4.80
C GLU A 87 -2.78 6.98 -6.03
N LEU A 88 -1.53 7.41 -6.27
CA LEU A 88 -1.16 8.17 -7.46
C LEU A 88 -1.40 7.36 -8.75
N PHE A 89 -1.13 6.06 -8.75
CA PHE A 89 -1.40 5.20 -9.91
C PHE A 89 -2.89 5.05 -10.17
N VAL A 90 -3.71 4.81 -9.14
CA VAL A 90 -5.17 4.76 -9.29
C VAL A 90 -5.68 6.08 -9.87
N GLY A 91 -5.19 7.20 -9.37
CA GLY A 91 -5.55 8.52 -9.88
C GLY A 91 -5.13 8.74 -11.33
N PHE A 92 -3.91 8.37 -11.68
CA PHE A 92 -3.42 8.45 -13.06
C PHE A 92 -4.29 7.65 -14.03
N PHE A 93 -4.62 6.39 -13.70
CA PHE A 93 -5.47 5.57 -14.57
C PHE A 93 -6.92 6.05 -14.63
N ALA A 94 -7.48 6.53 -13.52
CA ALA A 94 -8.81 7.13 -13.50
C ALA A 94 -8.88 8.39 -14.37
N LEU A 95 -7.88 9.28 -14.26
CA LEU A 95 -7.76 10.47 -15.11
C LEU A 95 -7.63 10.10 -16.59
N ARG A 96 -6.78 9.11 -16.91
CA ARG A 96 -6.63 8.60 -18.29
C ARG A 96 -7.94 8.04 -18.84
N ALA A 97 -8.80 7.48 -17.98
CA ALA A 97 -10.12 6.99 -18.33
C ALA A 97 -11.22 8.07 -18.32
N GLY A 98 -10.89 9.34 -18.04
CA GLY A 98 -11.86 10.44 -17.98
C GLY A 98 -12.75 10.44 -16.74
N LEU A 99 -12.41 9.63 -15.71
CA LEU A 99 -13.20 9.47 -14.49
C LEU A 99 -12.90 10.57 -13.46
N ILE A 100 -13.08 11.84 -13.86
CA ILE A 100 -12.78 13.01 -13.02
C ILE A 100 -13.50 12.99 -11.66
N PRO A 101 -14.81 12.69 -11.59
CA PRO A 101 -15.50 12.65 -10.29
C PRO A 101 -14.95 11.57 -9.35
N VAL A 102 -14.47 10.45 -9.91
CA VAL A 102 -13.93 9.33 -9.14
C VAL A 102 -12.61 9.72 -8.49
N ILE A 103 -11.69 10.35 -9.23
CA ILE A 103 -10.41 10.78 -8.65
C ILE A 103 -10.59 11.91 -7.64
N GLN A 104 -11.50 12.86 -7.89
CA GLN A 104 -11.81 13.90 -6.92
C GLN A 104 -12.34 13.30 -5.61
N ALA A 105 -13.30 12.37 -5.70
CA ALA A 105 -13.82 11.65 -4.55
C ALA A 105 -12.73 10.84 -3.84
N ALA A 106 -11.84 10.17 -4.57
CA ALA A 106 -10.75 9.40 -4.01
C ALA A 106 -9.72 10.27 -3.25
N LEU A 107 -9.37 11.45 -3.78
CA LEU A 107 -8.44 12.38 -3.11
C LEU A 107 -9.04 12.94 -1.83
N VAL A 108 -10.30 13.40 -1.88
CA VAL A 108 -11.02 13.86 -0.68
C VAL A 108 -11.14 12.73 0.34
N GLY A 109 -11.50 11.53 -0.12
CA GLY A 109 -11.59 10.32 0.70
C GLY A 109 -10.27 9.97 1.38
N SER A 110 -9.14 10.10 0.70
CA SER A 110 -7.80 9.85 1.28
C SER A 110 -7.46 10.85 2.39
N ILE A 111 -7.74 12.14 2.19
CA ILE A 111 -7.50 13.18 3.21
C ILE A 111 -8.35 12.92 4.46
N LEU A 112 -9.65 12.66 4.27
CA LEU A 112 -10.58 12.35 5.38
C LEU A 112 -10.22 11.01 6.05
N GLY A 113 -9.82 10.02 5.25
CA GLY A 113 -9.40 8.70 5.71
C GLY A 113 -8.22 8.79 6.67
N ASN A 114 -7.16 9.50 6.31
CA ASN A 114 -6.00 9.64 7.19
C ASN A 114 -6.26 10.57 8.38
N SER A 115 -6.86 11.74 8.14
CA SER A 115 -6.98 12.79 9.17
C SER A 115 -8.09 12.53 10.18
N LEU A 116 -9.19 11.90 9.77
CA LEU A 116 -10.33 11.65 10.65
C LEU A 116 -10.43 10.18 11.03
N PHE A 117 -10.43 9.28 10.05
CA PHE A 117 -10.70 7.87 10.32
C PHE A 117 -9.51 7.18 11.00
N VAL A 118 -8.34 7.15 10.36
CA VAL A 118 -7.15 6.49 10.91
C VAL A 118 -6.67 7.19 12.17
N LEU A 119 -6.49 8.51 12.13
CA LEU A 119 -6.06 9.28 13.29
C LEU A 119 -7.07 9.19 14.46
N GLY A 120 -8.37 9.33 14.17
CA GLY A 120 -9.42 9.20 15.17
C GLY A 120 -9.46 7.80 15.80
N LEU A 121 -9.30 6.75 14.99
CA LEU A 121 -9.21 5.38 15.48
C LEU A 121 -7.96 5.15 16.33
N ALA A 122 -6.82 5.73 15.94
CA ALA A 122 -5.58 5.65 16.73
C ALA A 122 -5.74 6.31 18.11
N PHE A 123 -6.40 7.48 18.17
CA PHE A 123 -6.71 8.16 19.43
C PHE A 123 -7.70 7.36 20.27
N PHE A 124 -8.76 6.85 19.65
CA PHE A 124 -9.78 6.07 20.34
C PHE A 124 -9.19 4.78 20.93
N VAL A 125 -8.60 3.92 20.09
CA VAL A 125 -8.03 2.63 20.53
C VAL A 125 -6.87 2.83 21.50
N GLY A 126 -5.97 3.77 21.24
CA GLY A 126 -4.88 4.06 22.16
C GLY A 126 -5.37 4.62 23.50
N GLY A 127 -6.43 5.43 23.48
CA GLY A 127 -7.05 6.05 24.65
C GLY A 127 -7.81 5.05 25.54
N LEU A 128 -8.39 3.99 24.98
CA LEU A 128 -9.04 2.92 25.76
C LEU A 128 -8.09 2.28 26.76
N ARG A 129 -6.80 2.15 26.43
CA ARG A 129 -5.78 1.53 27.30
C ARG A 129 -4.97 2.56 28.10
N HIS A 130 -4.68 3.73 27.54
CA HIS A 130 -3.70 4.67 28.10
C HIS A 130 -4.31 6.02 28.54
N GLY A 131 -5.61 6.24 28.36
CA GLY A 131 -6.25 7.52 28.66
C GLY A 131 -5.78 8.65 27.74
N THR A 132 -5.61 9.85 28.28
CA THR A 132 -5.18 11.03 27.49
C THR A 132 -3.72 10.89 27.06
N GLN A 133 -3.49 10.76 25.75
CA GLN A 133 -2.15 10.73 25.16
C GLN A 133 -1.64 12.15 24.89
N ARG A 134 -0.38 12.44 25.25
CA ARG A 134 0.28 13.74 24.99
C ARG A 134 1.43 13.54 24.00
N PHE A 135 1.46 14.35 22.95
CA PHE A 135 2.50 14.31 21.90
C PHE A 135 3.38 15.56 22.01
N ALA A 136 4.71 15.39 21.90
CA ALA A 136 5.65 16.52 21.89
C ALA A 136 5.67 17.20 20.52
N SER A 137 5.86 18.53 20.50
CA SER A 137 5.87 19.33 19.26
C SER A 137 7.23 19.37 18.54
N GLU A 138 8.22 18.62 19.03
CA GLU A 138 9.57 18.65 18.48
C GLU A 138 9.69 17.75 17.24
N ALA A 139 10.39 18.25 16.22
CA ALA A 139 10.68 17.47 15.02
C ALA A 139 11.51 16.23 15.39
N PRO A 140 11.20 15.04 14.86
CA PRO A 140 12.02 13.85 15.05
C PRO A 140 13.46 14.13 14.65
N ARG A 141 14.41 13.89 15.56
CA ARG A 141 15.85 14.05 15.31
C ARG A 141 16.41 12.86 14.53
#